data_AF-A0A0N5BF12-F1
#
_entry.id   AF-A0A0N5BF12-F1
#
_cell.length_a   1.000
_cell.length_b   1.000
_cell.length_c   1.000
_cell.angle_alpha   90.00
_cell.angle_beta   90.00
_cell.angle_gamma   90.00
#
_symmetry.space_group_name_H-M   'P 1'
#
loop_
_entity.id
_entity.type
_entity.pdbx_description
1 polymer ?
#
loop_
_entity_poly.entity_id
_entity_poly.type
_entity_poly.pdbx_seq_one_letter_code
_entity_poly.pdbx_strand_id
1 'polypeptide(L)'
;MYLFAKTIFSQCPNEGYCVGMTILSIIAMLVQLTLVFYLVKNYKRSNNDYIKFLTFTKISATIVYSYVSIFIEVRAFFPRKVIACYGLIRFVDRYGCRISMAFIIPAILCECLFILYAFNGQFNTLCRKKNFHQNNLVQKLSFALIFSYAAIIFFCFASYFGIGVDELTSDIISNYPDIHFLVYDNYTITGIGNTKGTAFSVCITAACIFCINYLHVYFV
;
A
#
# COMPACT_ATOMS: atom_id res chain seq x y z
N MET A 1 -11.86 17.86 22.20
CA MET A 1 -11.95 18.06 20.74
C MET A 1 -10.88 19.03 20.20
N TYR A 2 -10.72 20.22 20.80
CA TYR A 2 -9.68 21.19 20.41
C TYR A 2 -8.24 20.66 20.53
N LEU A 3 -7.92 19.88 21.58
CA LEU A 3 -6.60 19.25 21.75
C LEU A 3 -6.32 18.09 20.77
N PHE A 4 -7.36 17.38 20.31
CA PHE A 4 -7.23 16.24 19.38
C PHE A 4 -6.99 16.73 17.95
N ALA A 5 -7.71 17.77 17.54
CA ALA A 5 -7.43 18.47 16.28
C ALA A 5 -6.04 19.12 16.29
N LYS A 6 -5.62 19.69 17.42
CA LYS A 6 -4.28 20.26 17.56
C LYS A 6 -3.14 19.25 17.67
N THR A 7 -3.41 17.95 17.81
CA THR A 7 -2.33 16.94 17.92
C THR A 7 -2.19 16.08 16.69
N ILE A 8 -3.29 15.85 15.95
CA ILE A 8 -3.31 15.10 14.69
C ILE A 8 -3.11 16.04 13.50
N PHE A 9 -3.81 17.19 13.45
CA PHE A 9 -3.74 18.10 12.28
C PHE A 9 -2.77 19.28 12.43
N SER A 10 -2.41 19.73 13.65
CA SER A 10 -1.61 20.97 13.81
C SER A 10 -0.16 20.90 13.35
N GLN A 11 0.29 19.73 12.90
CA GLN A 11 1.63 19.56 12.37
C GLN A 11 1.58 19.08 10.93
N CYS A 12 0.43 19.17 10.25
CA CYS A 12 0.40 18.85 8.83
C CYS A 12 1.14 19.93 8.01
N PRO A 13 2.06 19.56 7.10
CA PRO A 13 2.84 20.51 6.30
C PRO A 13 2.00 21.26 5.25
N ASN A 14 0.73 20.87 5.06
CA ASN A 14 -0.29 21.60 4.30
C ASN A 14 -1.67 21.14 4.77
N GLU A 15 -2.31 21.92 5.63
CA GLU A 15 -3.60 21.56 6.24
C GLU A 15 -4.66 21.14 5.20
N GLY A 16 -4.74 21.84 4.06
CA GLY A 16 -5.68 21.50 2.99
C GLY A 16 -5.44 20.11 2.37
N TYR A 17 -4.16 19.75 2.17
CA TYR A 17 -3.78 18.41 1.70
C TYR A 17 -4.19 17.33 2.72
N CYS A 18 -3.88 17.52 4.00
CA CYS A 18 -4.20 16.53 5.02
C CYS A 18 -5.70 16.37 5.25
N VAL A 19 -6.45 17.47 5.27
CA VAL A 19 -7.91 17.42 5.35
C VAL A 19 -8.47 16.66 4.16
N GLY A 20 -8.00 16.96 2.94
CA GLY A 20 -8.41 16.25 1.73
C GLY A 20 -8.10 14.75 1.78
N MET A 21 -6.86 14.37 2.14
CA MET A 21 -6.45 12.97 2.25
C MET A 21 -7.21 12.23 3.35
N THR A 22 -7.51 12.88 4.47
CA THR A 22 -8.29 12.28 5.55
C THR A 22 -9.73 12.01 5.10
N ILE A 23 -10.38 12.98 4.45
CA ILE A 23 -11.73 12.82 3.90
C ILE A 23 -11.75 11.66 2.88
N LEU A 24 -10.79 11.63 1.96
CA LEU A 24 -10.66 10.55 0.98
C LEU A 24 -10.46 9.20 1.66
N SER A 25 -9.65 9.16 2.73
CA SER A 25 -9.41 7.92 3.48
C SER A 25 -10.66 7.42 4.21
N ILE A 26 -11.46 8.31 4.80
CA ILE A 26 -12.75 7.97 5.42
C ILE A 26 -13.71 7.40 4.37
N ILE A 27 -13.85 8.07 3.22
CA ILE A 27 -14.71 7.62 2.12
C ILE A 27 -14.26 6.24 1.63
N ALA A 28 -12.96 6.07 1.38
CA ALA A 28 -12.40 4.80 0.95
C ALA A 28 -12.62 3.70 1.99
N MET A 29 -12.47 3.98 3.28
CA MET A 29 -12.75 3.02 4.36
C MET A 29 -14.21 2.55 4.37
N LEU A 30 -15.18 3.45 4.15
CA LEU A 30 -16.59 3.08 4.04
C LEU A 30 -16.84 2.15 2.84
N VAL A 31 -16.22 2.44 1.69
CA VAL A 31 -16.29 1.59 0.49
C VAL A 31 -15.69 0.21 0.76
N GLN A 32 -14.51 0.17 1.39
CA GLN A 32 -13.80 -1.06 1.77
C GLN A 32 -14.67 -1.95 2.65
N LEU A 33 -15.22 -1.39 3.73
CA LEU A 33 -16.10 -2.11 4.66
C LEU A 33 -17.35 -2.63 3.95
N THR A 34 -18.00 -1.80 3.14
CA THR A 34 -19.20 -2.20 2.37
C THR A 34 -18.91 -3.38 1.45
N LEU A 35 -17.76 -3.37 0.76
CA LEU A 35 -17.32 -4.47 -0.10
C LEU A 35 -17.04 -5.75 0.69
N VAL A 36 -16.37 -5.65 1.85
CA VAL A 36 -16.13 -6.79 2.74
C VAL A 36 -17.46 -7.40 3.19
N PHE A 37 -18.41 -6.59 3.67
CA PHE A 37 -19.73 -7.07 4.09
C PHE A 37 -20.48 -7.77 2.95
N TYR A 38 -20.44 -7.18 1.75
CA TYR A 38 -21.05 -7.77 0.56
C TYR A 38 -20.44 -9.15 0.24
N LEU A 39 -19.12 -9.26 0.22
CA LEU A 39 -18.41 -10.50 -0.09
C LEU A 39 -18.61 -11.56 0.97
N VAL A 40 -18.54 -11.21 2.26
CA VAL A 40 -18.79 -12.15 3.37
C VAL A 40 -20.22 -12.69 3.33
N LYS A 41 -21.20 -11.86 3.01
CA LYS A 41 -22.60 -12.29 2.85
C LYS A 41 -22.76 -13.31 1.71
N ASN A 42 -22.07 -13.10 0.59
CA ASN A 42 -22.09 -14.01 -0.56
C ASN A 42 -21.28 -15.28 -0.31
N TYR A 43 -20.14 -15.18 0.36
CA TYR A 43 -19.33 -16.31 0.81
C TYR A 43 -20.16 -17.28 1.67
N LYS A 44 -20.91 -16.77 2.67
CA LYS A 44 -21.77 -17.61 3.52
C LYS A 44 -22.88 -18.35 2.76
N ARG A 45 -23.25 -17.86 1.57
CA ARG A 45 -24.31 -18.42 0.73
C ARG A 45 -23.78 -19.29 -0.41
N SER A 46 -22.46 -19.31 -0.63
CA SER A 46 -21.85 -19.90 -1.82
C SER A 46 -20.74 -20.86 -1.46
N ASN A 47 -20.72 -22.05 -2.06
CA ASN A 47 -19.60 -22.99 -1.92
C ASN A 47 -18.49 -22.76 -2.99
N ASN A 48 -18.48 -21.57 -3.61
CA ASN A 48 -17.64 -21.24 -4.75
C ASN A 48 -16.25 -20.74 -4.32
N ASP A 49 -15.18 -21.47 -4.68
CA ASP A 49 -13.79 -21.14 -4.32
C ASP A 49 -13.34 -19.76 -4.83
N TYR A 50 -13.89 -19.29 -5.95
CA TYR A 50 -13.70 -17.92 -6.44
C TYR A 50 -14.15 -16.87 -5.42
N ILE A 51 -15.37 -17.03 -4.87
CA ILE A 51 -15.91 -16.10 -3.86
C ILE A 51 -15.13 -16.22 -2.55
N LYS A 52 -14.69 -17.42 -2.17
CA LYS A 52 -13.83 -17.62 -0.98
C LYS A 52 -12.53 -16.84 -1.10
N PHE A 53 -11.83 -16.99 -2.23
CA PHE A 53 -10.57 -16.29 -2.47
C PHE A 53 -10.77 -14.77 -2.52
N LEU A 54 -11.79 -14.30 -3.26
CA LEU A 54 -12.08 -12.87 -3.38
C LEU A 54 -12.41 -12.24 -2.01
N THR A 55 -13.14 -12.96 -1.16
CA THR A 55 -13.44 -12.53 0.22
C THR A 55 -12.18 -12.48 1.08
N PHE A 56 -11.34 -13.52 1.02
CA PHE A 56 -10.09 -13.58 1.78
C PHE A 56 -9.13 -12.43 1.40
N THR A 57 -8.90 -12.23 0.11
CA THR A 57 -8.03 -11.16 -0.40
C THR A 57 -8.57 -9.80 0.00
N LYS A 58 -9.89 -9.60 -0.07
CA LYS A 58 -10.49 -8.31 0.32
C LYS A 58 -10.36 -8.04 1.81
N ILE A 59 -10.64 -9.02 2.68
CA ILE A 59 -10.44 -8.88 4.13
C ILE A 59 -8.99 -8.53 4.43
N SER A 60 -8.05 -9.26 3.83
CA SER A 60 -6.61 -9.02 4.02
C SER A 60 -6.20 -7.61 3.59
N ALA A 61 -6.64 -7.17 2.41
CA ALA A 61 -6.39 -5.83 1.90
C ALA A 61 -7.00 -4.75 2.81
N THR A 62 -8.24 -4.94 3.28
CA THR A 62 -8.90 -4.01 4.19
C THR A 62 -8.21 -3.92 5.55
N ILE A 63 -7.69 -5.01 6.11
CA ILE A 63 -6.90 -4.97 7.36
C ILE A 63 -5.65 -4.11 7.17
N VAL A 64 -4.88 -4.35 6.10
CA VAL A 64 -3.67 -3.57 5.81
C VAL A 64 -4.04 -2.10 5.54
N TYR A 65 -5.10 -1.85 4.78
CA TYR A 65 -5.59 -0.50 4.52
C TYR A 65 -6.01 0.23 5.81
N SER A 66 -6.70 -0.47 6.72
CA SER A 66 -7.12 0.08 8.01
C SER A 66 -5.91 0.48 8.86
N TYR A 67 -4.89 -0.37 8.90
CA TYR A 67 -3.64 -0.06 9.56
C TYR A 67 -2.98 1.19 8.95
N VAL A 68 -2.90 1.26 7.63
CA VAL A 68 -2.34 2.43 6.93
C VAL A 68 -3.16 3.69 7.23
N SER A 69 -4.47 3.64 7.06
CA SER A 69 -5.38 4.77 7.25
C SER A 69 -5.36 5.34 8.67
N ILE A 70 -5.27 4.49 9.70
CA ILE A 70 -5.35 4.92 11.11
C ILE A 70 -4.00 5.40 11.64
N PHE A 71 -2.92 4.68 11.30
CA PHE A 71 -1.61 4.92 11.91
C PHE A 71 -0.67 5.72 11.01
N ILE A 72 -0.87 5.68 9.70
CA ILE A 72 0.06 6.17 8.69
C ILE A 72 -0.56 7.34 7.94
N GLU A 73 -0.14 8.53 8.33
CA GLU A 73 -0.35 9.73 7.54
C GLU A 73 1.01 10.13 6.95
N VAL A 74 1.08 10.16 5.62
CA VAL A 74 2.31 10.41 4.87
C VAL A 74 2.10 11.44 3.78
N ARG A 75 3.11 12.28 3.57
CA ARG A 75 3.24 13.09 2.36
C ARG A 75 4.51 12.66 1.64
N ALA A 76 4.32 12.11 0.46
CA ALA A 76 5.40 11.78 -0.44
C ALA A 76 5.75 13.01 -1.29
N PHE A 77 7.04 13.32 -1.38
CA PHE A 77 7.59 14.37 -2.23
C PHE A 77 8.23 13.72 -3.46
N PHE A 78 7.40 13.10 -4.31
CA PHE A 78 7.88 12.56 -5.58
C PHE A 78 8.16 13.73 -6.56
N PRO A 79 9.24 13.68 -7.38
CA PRO A 79 10.20 12.60 -7.61
C PRO A 79 11.41 12.56 -6.65
N ARG A 80 11.43 13.42 -5.62
CA ARG A 80 12.59 13.64 -4.75
C ARG A 80 12.87 12.52 -3.74
N LYS A 81 12.07 11.45 -3.75
CA LYS A 81 12.22 10.22 -2.92
C LYS A 81 12.25 10.50 -1.40
N VAL A 82 11.71 11.64 -0.97
CA VAL A 82 11.53 12.02 0.44
C VAL A 82 10.09 11.79 0.85
N ILE A 83 9.89 11.28 2.06
CA ILE A 83 8.58 11.07 2.65
C ILE A 83 8.59 11.67 4.05
N ALA A 84 7.61 12.52 4.33
CA ALA A 84 7.33 12.98 5.67
C ALA A 84 6.20 12.14 6.24
N CYS A 85 6.44 11.52 7.39
CA CYS A 85 5.40 10.89 8.19
C CYS A 85 4.97 11.87 9.29
N TYR A 86 3.68 12.18 9.35
CA TYR A 86 3.07 13.00 10.38
C TYR A 86 1.80 12.27 10.79
N GLY A 87 1.62 11.90 12.06
CA GLY A 87 0.52 11.01 12.48
C GLY A 87 0.90 10.24 13.74
N LEU A 88 0.15 9.18 14.11
CA LEU A 88 0.51 8.37 15.28
C LEU A 88 1.88 7.70 15.14
N ILE A 89 2.28 7.37 13.90
CA ILE A 89 3.58 6.75 13.65
C ILE A 89 4.78 7.62 14.03
N ARG A 90 4.61 8.96 14.18
CA ARG A 90 5.68 9.86 14.62
C ARG A 90 6.22 9.49 16.01
N PHE A 91 5.38 8.91 16.87
CA PHE A 91 5.78 8.50 18.22
C PHE A 91 6.67 7.25 18.22
N VAL A 92 6.71 6.52 17.10
CA VAL A 92 7.61 5.39 16.85
C VAL A 92 8.84 5.84 16.03
N ASP A 93 8.96 7.16 15.85
CA ASP A 93 10.03 7.83 15.12
C ASP A 93 10.24 7.22 13.73
N ARG A 94 11.45 7.38 13.17
CA ARG A 94 11.80 6.94 11.82
C ARG A 94 11.56 5.45 11.59
N TYR A 95 11.76 4.62 12.60
CA TYR A 95 11.55 3.18 12.48
C TYR A 95 10.09 2.87 12.15
N GLY A 96 9.17 3.56 12.83
CA GLY A 96 7.74 3.51 12.51
C GLY A 96 7.49 3.96 11.07
N CYS A 97 7.96 5.14 10.68
CA CYS A 97 7.77 5.69 9.34
C CYS A 97 8.28 4.75 8.22
N ARG A 98 9.43 4.12 8.44
CA ARG A 98 10.03 3.11 7.55
C ARG A 98 9.16 1.86 7.41
N ILE A 99 8.75 1.26 8.52
CA ILE A 99 7.90 0.06 8.52
C ILE A 99 6.55 0.36 7.86
N SER A 100 5.98 1.52 8.20
CA SER A 100 4.74 2.01 7.63
C SER A 100 4.79 2.10 6.11
N MET A 101 5.85 2.69 5.56
CA MET A 101 6.07 2.71 4.11
C MET A 101 6.22 1.31 3.49
N ALA A 102 6.83 0.38 4.23
CA ALA A 102 6.93 -1.01 3.79
C ALA A 102 5.58 -1.71 3.67
N PHE A 103 4.54 -1.27 4.41
CA PHE A 103 3.18 -1.81 4.29
C PHE A 103 2.37 -1.21 3.13
N ILE A 104 2.60 0.05 2.75
CA ILE A 104 1.77 0.75 1.75
C ILE A 104 1.82 0.05 0.38
N ILE A 105 3.00 -0.36 -0.08
CA ILE A 105 3.15 -0.94 -1.42
C ILE A 105 2.58 -2.36 -1.52
N PRO A 106 2.85 -3.27 -0.57
CA PRO A 106 2.13 -4.53 -0.47
C PRO A 106 0.60 -4.33 -0.39
N ALA A 107 0.11 -3.30 0.30
CA ALA A 107 -1.32 -2.99 0.35
C ALA A 107 -1.89 -2.67 -1.05
N ILE A 108 -1.20 -1.81 -1.81
CA ILE A 108 -1.57 -1.47 -3.19
C ILE A 108 -1.57 -2.72 -4.07
N LEU A 109 -0.55 -3.57 -3.95
CA LEU A 109 -0.49 -4.82 -4.72
C LEU A 109 -1.67 -5.75 -4.39
N CYS A 110 -1.99 -5.94 -3.11
CA CYS A 110 -3.15 -6.72 -2.67
C CYS A 110 -4.47 -6.18 -3.25
N GLU A 111 -4.66 -4.86 -3.30
CA GLU A 111 -5.84 -4.26 -3.92
C GLU A 111 -5.87 -4.44 -5.44
N CYS A 112 -4.75 -4.25 -6.13
CA CYS A 112 -4.66 -4.51 -7.57
C CYS A 112 -5.04 -5.96 -7.88
N LEU A 113 -4.55 -6.92 -7.10
CA LEU A 113 -4.88 -8.33 -7.26
C LEU A 113 -6.36 -8.63 -7.06
N PHE A 114 -6.97 -8.04 -6.03
CA PHE A 114 -8.41 -8.14 -5.79
C PHE A 114 -9.21 -7.66 -7.01
N ILE A 115 -8.88 -6.48 -7.53
CA ILE A 115 -9.56 -5.87 -8.70
C ILE A 115 -9.39 -6.74 -9.94
N LEU A 116 -8.17 -7.20 -10.21
CA LEU A 116 -7.87 -8.02 -11.38
C LEU A 116 -8.58 -9.38 -11.34
N TYR A 117 -8.59 -10.01 -10.16
CA TYR A 117 -9.31 -11.27 -9.99
C TYR A 117 -10.82 -11.08 -10.15
N ALA A 118 -11.37 -9.97 -9.64
CA ALA A 118 -12.77 -9.60 -9.84
C ALA A 118 -13.14 -9.45 -11.32
N PHE A 119 -12.33 -8.72 -12.09
CA PHE A 119 -12.55 -8.55 -13.53
C PHE A 119 -12.41 -9.85 -14.30
N ASN A 120 -11.43 -10.69 -13.96
CA ASN A 120 -11.28 -11.99 -14.58
C ASN A 120 -12.51 -12.89 -14.35
N GLY A 121 -13.09 -12.89 -13.14
CA GLY A 121 -14.34 -13.62 -12.89
C GLY A 121 -15.51 -13.10 -13.73
N GLN A 122 -15.63 -11.78 -13.89
CA GLN A 122 -16.65 -11.18 -14.75
C GLN A 122 -16.45 -11.58 -16.22
N PHE A 123 -15.21 -11.50 -16.73
CA PHE A 123 -14.86 -11.90 -18.08
C PHE A 123 -15.19 -13.38 -18.36
N ASN A 124 -14.81 -14.29 -17.45
CA ASN A 124 -15.11 -15.71 -17.60
C ASN A 124 -16.61 -16.02 -17.58
N THR A 125 -17.39 -15.22 -16.83
CA THR A 125 -18.86 -15.29 -16.84
C THR A 125 -19.42 -14.87 -18.21
N LEU A 126 -18.94 -13.75 -18.77
CA LEU A 126 -19.34 -13.26 -20.09
C LEU A 126 -19.00 -14.28 -21.19
N CYS A 127 -17.81 -14.89 -21.14
CA CYS A 127 -17.38 -15.93 -22.06
C CYS A 127 -18.01 -17.31 -21.81
N ARG A 128 -18.89 -17.44 -20.80
CA ARG A 128 -19.55 -18.69 -20.40
C ARG A 128 -18.57 -19.85 -20.18
N LYS A 129 -17.36 -19.57 -19.69
CA LYS A 129 -16.38 -20.62 -19.36
C LYS A 129 -16.97 -21.50 -18.26
N LYS A 130 -16.92 -22.82 -18.42
CA LYS A 130 -17.35 -23.78 -17.38
C LYS A 130 -16.24 -23.92 -16.32
N ASN A 131 -16.62 -24.15 -15.07
CA ASN A 131 -15.71 -24.43 -13.94
C ASN A 131 -14.65 -23.36 -13.60
N PHE A 132 -14.73 -22.13 -14.10
CA PHE A 132 -13.79 -21.05 -13.72
C PHE A 132 -13.86 -20.67 -12.22
N HIS A 133 -14.94 -21.07 -11.57
CA HIS A 133 -15.17 -21.00 -10.13
C HIS A 133 -14.26 -21.91 -9.30
N GLN A 134 -13.67 -22.93 -9.93
CA GLN A 134 -12.72 -23.85 -9.32
C GLN A 134 -11.31 -23.46 -9.77
N ASN A 135 -10.47 -23.02 -8.83
CA ASN A 135 -9.09 -22.68 -9.15
C ASN A 135 -8.27 -23.95 -9.42
N ASN A 136 -7.63 -24.02 -10.57
CA ASN A 136 -6.71 -25.12 -10.91
C ASN A 136 -5.38 -25.00 -10.14
N LEU A 137 -4.50 -26.00 -10.23
CA LEU A 137 -3.21 -26.00 -9.52
C LEU A 137 -2.33 -24.81 -9.93
N VAL A 138 -2.28 -24.48 -11.22
CA VAL A 138 -1.48 -23.37 -11.76
C VAL A 138 -1.93 -22.06 -11.14
N GLN A 139 -3.24 -21.82 -11.10
CA GLN A 139 -3.85 -20.64 -10.49
C GLN A 139 -3.52 -20.52 -8.99
N LYS A 140 -3.62 -21.63 -8.24
CA LYS A 140 -3.23 -21.68 -6.82
C LYS A 140 -1.75 -21.36 -6.62
N LEU A 141 -0.87 -21.92 -7.45
CA LEU A 141 0.56 -21.65 -7.40
C LEU A 141 0.87 -20.19 -7.74
N SER A 142 0.21 -19.62 -8.75
CA SER A 142 0.40 -18.22 -9.12
C SER A 142 -0.07 -17.28 -7.99
N PHE A 143 -1.16 -17.59 -7.29
CA PHE A 143 -1.54 -16.85 -6.08
C PHE A 143 -0.50 -16.95 -4.98
N ALA A 144 0.01 -18.15 -4.69
CA ALA A 144 1.03 -18.34 -3.67
C ALA A 144 2.31 -17.56 -4.00
N LEU A 145 2.73 -17.57 -5.27
CA LEU A 145 3.86 -16.79 -5.75
C LEU A 145 3.65 -15.29 -5.54
N ILE A 146 2.46 -14.78 -5.85
CA ILE A 146 2.11 -13.38 -5.61
C ILE A 146 2.24 -13.01 -4.13
N PHE A 147 1.68 -13.81 -3.21
CA PHE A 147 1.78 -13.52 -1.77
C PHE A 147 3.24 -13.58 -1.30
N SER A 148 4.01 -14.57 -1.77
CA SER A 148 5.44 -14.66 -1.45
C SER A 148 6.21 -13.45 -1.98
N TYR A 149 5.83 -12.95 -3.17
CA TYR A 149 6.47 -11.80 -3.79
C TYR A 149 6.10 -10.50 -3.06
N ALA A 150 4.85 -10.32 -2.65
CA ALA A 150 4.43 -9.22 -1.79
C ALA A 150 5.19 -9.21 -0.45
N ALA A 151 5.45 -10.39 0.13
CA ALA A 151 6.28 -10.52 1.33
C ALA A 151 7.75 -10.16 1.06
N ILE A 152 8.34 -10.60 -0.06
CA ILE A 152 9.70 -10.24 -0.45
C ILE A 152 9.82 -8.72 -0.62
N ILE A 153 8.84 -8.09 -1.30
CA ILE A 153 8.76 -6.63 -1.40
C ILE A 153 8.71 -6.02 -0.01
N PHE A 154 7.82 -6.48 0.87
CA PHE A 154 7.75 -5.96 2.24
C PHE A 154 9.11 -6.01 2.93
N PHE A 155 9.81 -7.16 2.90
CA PHE A 155 11.13 -7.30 3.54
C PHE A 155 12.21 -6.44 2.88
N CYS A 156 12.22 -6.33 1.55
CA CYS A 156 13.10 -5.41 0.83
C CYS A 156 12.84 -3.98 1.28
N PHE A 157 11.58 -3.52 1.27
CA PHE A 157 11.21 -2.17 1.66
C PHE A 157 11.55 -1.91 3.13
N ALA A 158 11.21 -2.84 4.00
CA ALA A 158 11.57 -2.78 5.41
C ALA A 158 13.08 -2.78 5.62
N SER A 159 13.91 -3.28 4.69
CA SER A 159 15.38 -3.30 4.77
C SER A 159 16.04 -2.07 4.12
N TYR A 160 15.43 -1.49 3.09
CA TYR A 160 16.03 -0.44 2.24
C TYR A 160 15.48 0.98 2.50
N PHE A 161 14.26 1.14 3.03
CA PHE A 161 13.79 2.46 3.48
C PHE A 161 14.55 2.89 4.74
N GLY A 162 14.88 4.18 4.88
CA GLY A 162 15.52 4.72 6.09
C GLY A 162 17.04 4.82 6.02
N ILE A 163 17.54 5.65 5.09
CA ILE A 163 18.88 6.28 5.16
C ILE A 163 19.01 7.11 6.43
N GLY A 164 20.22 7.42 6.93
CA GLY A 164 20.46 8.31 8.10
C GLY A 164 19.79 9.69 7.96
N VAL A 165 19.51 10.43 9.05
CA VAL A 165 18.89 11.78 8.92
C VAL A 165 19.95 12.70 8.32
N ASP A 166 21.18 12.55 8.78
CA ASP A 166 22.33 13.30 8.30
C ASP A 166 22.59 13.03 6.82
N GLU A 167 22.61 11.77 6.39
CA GLU A 167 22.75 11.39 4.97
C GLU A 167 21.57 11.88 4.11
N LEU A 168 20.32 11.77 4.60
CA LEU A 168 19.15 12.26 3.87
C LEU A 168 19.18 13.80 3.72
N THR A 169 19.68 14.48 4.75
CA THR A 169 19.74 15.93 4.81
C THR A 169 20.88 16.45 3.93
N SER A 170 22.06 15.81 3.97
CA SER A 170 23.22 16.16 3.16
C SER A 170 23.02 15.86 1.68
N ASP A 171 22.41 14.70 1.35
CA ASP A 171 22.39 14.20 -0.03
C ASP A 171 21.16 14.69 -0.82
N ILE A 172 20.03 14.91 -0.14
CA ILE A 172 18.76 15.21 -0.80
C ILE A 172 18.20 16.55 -0.35
N ILE A 173 17.98 16.77 0.95
CA ILE A 173 17.25 17.97 1.41
C ILE A 173 18.03 19.26 1.14
N SER A 174 19.35 19.25 1.34
CA SER A 174 20.27 20.37 1.04
C SER A 174 20.13 20.94 -0.38
N ASN A 175 19.74 20.10 -1.34
CA ASN A 175 19.60 20.45 -2.74
C ASN A 175 18.22 21.06 -3.06
N TYR A 176 17.28 21.06 -2.11
CA TYR A 176 15.88 21.47 -2.31
C TYR A 176 15.39 22.40 -1.18
N PRO A 177 15.62 23.73 -1.29
CA PRO A 177 15.31 24.67 -0.22
C PRO A 177 13.82 24.73 0.15
N ASP A 178 12.93 24.36 -0.77
CA ASP A 178 11.48 24.33 -0.55
C ASP A 178 11.00 23.19 0.38
N ILE A 179 11.86 22.22 0.70
CA ILE A 179 11.55 21.13 1.66
C ILE A 179 12.44 21.16 2.92
N HIS A 180 13.27 22.19 3.09
CA HIS A 180 14.12 22.34 4.28
C HIS A 180 13.31 22.43 5.58
N PHE A 181 12.12 23.01 5.55
CA PHE A 181 11.23 23.12 6.71
C PHE A 181 10.94 21.76 7.37
N LEU A 182 10.98 20.66 6.60
CA LEU A 182 10.79 19.31 7.12
C LEU A 182 11.83 18.89 8.16
N VAL A 183 13.03 19.48 8.15
CA VAL A 183 14.10 19.18 9.12
C VAL A 183 13.89 19.95 10.43
N TYR A 184 13.30 21.15 10.35
CA TYR A 184 13.19 22.07 11.49
C TYR A 184 11.90 21.90 12.30
N ASP A 185 10.82 21.42 11.68
CA ASP A 185 9.47 21.40 12.27
C ASP A 185 9.08 20.07 12.96
N ASN A 186 10.03 19.33 13.54
CA ASN A 186 9.80 18.06 14.26
C ASN A 186 9.08 16.97 13.43
N TYR A 187 9.31 16.93 12.12
CA TYR A 187 8.79 15.84 11.28
C TYR A 187 9.65 14.59 11.37
N THR A 188 9.00 13.43 11.39
CA THR A 188 9.69 12.17 11.13
C THR A 188 9.87 12.01 9.62
N ILE A 189 11.08 12.20 9.14
CA ILE A 189 11.43 12.09 7.73
C ILE A 189 12.17 10.79 7.41
N THR A 190 11.80 10.20 6.27
CA THR A 190 12.49 9.06 5.70
C THR A 190 12.63 9.26 4.19
N GLY A 191 13.59 8.58 3.59
CA GLY A 191 13.80 8.66 2.17
C GLY A 191 14.72 7.58 1.66
N ILE A 192 14.88 7.57 0.34
CA ILE A 192 15.69 6.61 -0.36
C ILE A 192 16.70 7.34 -1.24
N GLY A 193 17.96 7.03 -1.05
CA GLY A 193 19.12 7.61 -1.71
C GLY A 193 20.20 6.55 -1.93
N ASN A 194 21.29 6.95 -2.58
CA ASN A 194 22.49 6.13 -2.78
C ASN A 194 22.15 4.73 -3.38
N THR A 195 22.94 3.71 -3.06
CA THR A 195 22.75 2.33 -3.58
C THR A 195 21.43 1.69 -3.19
N LYS A 196 20.80 2.16 -2.10
CA LYS A 196 19.45 1.73 -1.68
C LYS A 196 18.38 2.25 -2.64
N GLY A 197 18.59 3.44 -3.22
CA GLY A 197 17.71 4.07 -4.21
C GLY A 197 17.66 3.32 -5.53
N THR A 198 18.79 2.81 -6.01
CA THR A 198 18.85 2.00 -7.23
C THR A 198 18.26 0.61 -7.00
N ALA A 199 18.59 -0.06 -5.89
CA ALA A 199 18.02 -1.35 -5.52
C ALA A 199 16.50 -1.30 -5.42
N PHE A 200 15.98 -0.23 -4.82
CA PHE A 200 14.54 0.04 -4.72
C PHE A 200 13.84 0.09 -6.08
N SER A 201 14.38 0.88 -7.03
CA SER A 201 13.80 0.99 -8.36
C SER A 201 13.82 -0.36 -9.09
N VAL A 202 14.89 -1.14 -8.96
CA VAL A 202 14.99 -2.49 -9.54
C VAL A 202 13.92 -3.42 -8.95
N CYS A 203 13.72 -3.42 -7.63
CA CYS A 203 12.68 -4.24 -6.98
C CYS A 203 11.27 -3.87 -7.46
N ILE A 204 10.97 -2.57 -7.62
CA ILE A 204 9.67 -2.12 -8.15
C ILE A 204 9.51 -2.52 -9.61
N THR A 205 10.52 -2.34 -10.45
CA THR A 205 10.44 -2.73 -11.87
C THR A 205 10.22 -4.24 -12.00
N ALA A 206 10.94 -5.06 -11.24
CA ALA A 206 10.73 -6.49 -11.20
C ALA A 206 9.30 -6.84 -10.75
N ALA A 207 8.74 -6.11 -9.77
CA ALA A 207 7.37 -6.27 -9.33
C ALA A 207 6.35 -5.97 -10.42
N CYS A 208 6.52 -4.86 -11.14
CA CYS A 208 5.66 -4.50 -12.25
C CYS A 208 5.72 -5.56 -13.37
N ILE A 209 6.92 -6.04 -13.72
CA ILE A 209 7.09 -7.10 -14.74
C ILE A 209 6.38 -8.38 -14.31
N PHE A 210 6.53 -8.79 -13.05
CA PHE A 210 5.83 -9.97 -12.53
C PHE A 210 4.31 -9.80 -12.56
N CYS A 211 3.79 -8.65 -12.15
CA CYS A 211 2.36 -8.36 -12.24
C CYS A 211 1.85 -8.37 -13.70
N ILE A 212 2.60 -7.82 -14.65
CA ILE A 212 2.26 -7.83 -16.08
C ILE A 212 2.26 -9.26 -16.64
N ASN A 213 3.27 -10.07 -16.30
CA ASN A 213 3.32 -11.46 -16.73
C ASN A 213 2.21 -12.30 -16.12
N TYR A 214 1.90 -12.06 -14.84
CA TYR A 214 0.77 -12.71 -14.18
C TYR A 214 -0.55 -12.38 -14.87
N LEU A 215 -0.78 -11.10 -15.21
CA LEU A 215 -1.93 -10.66 -15.99
C LEU A 215 -2.02 -11.40 -17.32
N HIS A 216 -0.93 -11.44 -18.08
CA HIS A 216 -0.89 -12.11 -19.38
C HIS A 216 -1.25 -13.60 -19.27
N VAL A 217 -0.71 -14.31 -18.28
CA VAL A 217 -0.98 -15.75 -18.08
C VAL A 217 -2.41 -16.01 -17.60
N TYR A 218 -3.06 -15.07 -16.93
CA TYR A 218 -4.40 -15.25 -16.39
C TYR A 218 -5.53 -14.87 -17.36
N PHE A 219 -5.24 -13.98 -18.32
CA PHE A 219 -6.22 -13.51 -19.32
C PHE A 219 -6.19 -14.28 -20.65
N VAL A 220 -5.14 -15.06 -20.91
CA VAL A 220 -5.04 -16.00 -22.05
C VAL A 220 -5.57 -17.37 -21.62
#